data_AF-A0A536GR39-F1
#
_entry.id   AF-A0A536GR39-F1
#
_cell.length_a   1.000
_cell.length_b   1.000
_cell.length_c   1.000
_cell.angle_alpha   90.00
_cell.angle_beta   90.00
_cell.angle_gamma   90.00
#
_symmetry.space_group_name_H-M   'P 1'
#
loop_
_entity.id
_entity.type
_entity.pdbx_description
1 polymer ?
#
loop_
_entity_poly.entity_id
_entity_poly.type
_entity_poly.pdbx_seq_one_letter_code
_entity_poly.pdbx_strand_id
1 'polypeptide(L)'
;MLEVLVGLVAGLLVLAGVVVMLGPNAKRLVRRVSGLRRRHPSLSVFQPTRTREITASGLNPKTQRVLEAASRLGSWLRAHNHEEFSRELRNAAGRLTTDEPAGLYAMQTVLRRLRSLSFDDHAAQERLKGLSNELRKAVQDRFEQLELLPFRRP
;
A
#
# COMPACT_ATOMS: atom_id res chain seq x y z
N MET A 1 -31.64 44.29 2.31
CA MET A 1 -30.59 44.39 1.27
C MET A 1 -29.20 44.11 1.81
N LEU A 2 -28.83 44.68 2.97
CA LEU A 2 -27.54 44.43 3.65
C LEU A 2 -27.31 42.95 4.02
N GLU A 3 -28.34 42.23 4.48
CA GLU A 3 -28.22 40.82 4.86
C GLU A 3 -27.82 39.90 3.69
N VAL A 4 -28.31 40.19 2.48
CA VAL A 4 -27.93 39.45 1.26
C VAL A 4 -26.47 39.70 0.91
N LEU A 5 -26.00 40.95 1.08
CA LEU A 5 -24.61 41.32 0.84
C LEU A 5 -23.67 40.67 1.86
N VAL A 6 -24.07 40.66 3.14
CA VAL A 6 -23.30 40.02 4.21
C VAL A 6 -23.23 38.51 4.00
N GLY A 7 -24.34 37.87 3.60
CA GLY A 7 -24.36 36.45 3.26
C GLY A 7 -23.44 36.12 2.08
N LEU A 8 -23.42 36.98 1.04
CA LEU A 8 -22.54 36.82 -0.12
C LEU A 8 -21.06 36.91 0.28
N VAL A 9 -20.70 37.91 1.09
CA VAL A 9 -19.32 38.14 1.53
C VAL A 9 -18.85 37.02 2.46
N ALA A 10 -19.70 36.58 3.39
CA ALA A 10 -19.40 35.45 4.26
C ALA A 10 -19.21 34.15 3.46
N GLY A 11 -20.06 33.90 2.46
CA GLY A 11 -19.94 32.74 1.57
C GLY A 11 -18.63 32.75 0.78
N LEU A 12 -18.24 33.90 0.24
CA LEU A 12 -16.97 34.07 -0.50
C LEU A 12 -15.75 33.83 0.39
N LEU A 13 -15.78 34.30 1.65
CA LEU A 13 -14.69 34.08 2.61
C LEU A 13 -14.53 32.61 2.97
N VAL A 14 -15.65 31.90 3.19
CA VAL A 14 -15.63 30.45 3.44
C VAL A 14 -15.08 29.70 2.23
N LEU A 15 -15.55 30.04 1.03
CA LEU A 15 -15.09 29.40 -0.21
C LEU A 15 -13.60 29.62 -0.44
N ALA A 16 -13.12 30.86 -0.24
CA ALA A 16 -11.71 31.21 -0.34
C ALA A 16 -10.87 30.44 0.69
N GLY A 17 -11.33 30.35 1.94
CA GLY A 17 -10.68 29.55 2.99
C GLY A 17 -10.53 28.09 2.61
N VAL A 18 -11.58 27.47 2.06
CA VAL A 18 -11.55 26.09 1.57
C VAL A 18 -10.52 25.95 0.43
N VAL A 19 -10.50 26.88 -0.53
CA VAL A 19 -9.56 26.85 -1.66
C VAL A 19 -8.10 26.97 -1.19
N VAL A 20 -7.83 27.85 -0.22
CA VAL A 20 -6.49 28.02 0.37
C VAL A 20 -6.06 26.78 1.16
N MET A 21 -6.97 26.19 1.94
CA MET A 21 -6.70 24.99 2.74
C MET A 21 -6.43 23.75 1.88
N LEU A 22 -7.03 23.65 0.68
CA LEU A 22 -6.84 22.52 -0.24
C LEU A 22 -5.54 22.60 -1.06
N GLY A 23 -4.95 23.79 -1.24
CA GLY A 23 -3.67 23.99 -1.91
C GLY A 23 -3.54 23.35 -3.32
N PRO A 24 -2.32 23.24 -3.88
CA PRO A 24 -2.09 22.70 -5.22
C PRO A 24 -2.37 21.18 -5.37
N ASN A 25 -2.66 20.48 -4.26
CA ASN A 25 -3.00 19.05 -4.26
C ASN A 25 -4.43 18.77 -4.77
N ALA A 26 -5.32 19.76 -4.80
CA ALA A 26 -6.68 19.62 -5.32
C ALA A 26 -6.71 19.22 -6.82
N LYS A 27 -5.76 19.71 -7.64
CA LYS A 27 -5.69 19.37 -9.07
C LYS A 27 -5.46 17.88 -9.32
N ARG A 28 -4.74 17.17 -8.44
CA ARG A 28 -4.55 15.71 -8.51
C ARG A 28 -5.80 14.93 -8.08
N LEU A 29 -6.59 15.47 -7.15
CA LEU A 29 -7.81 14.84 -6.67
C LEU A 29 -8.95 14.98 -7.70
N VAL A 30 -9.11 16.17 -8.29
CA VAL A 30 -10.15 16.43 -9.31
C VAL A 30 -9.92 15.59 -10.58
N ARG A 31 -8.67 15.37 -11.01
CA ARG A 31 -8.36 14.46 -12.14
C ARG A 31 -8.67 12.99 -11.86
N ARG A 32 -8.63 12.54 -10.60
CA ARG A 32 -9.01 11.17 -10.22
C ARG A 32 -10.52 10.97 -10.19
N VAL A 33 -11.28 11.99 -9.79
CA VAL A 33 -12.74 11.90 -9.67
C VAL A 33 -13.42 12.09 -11.04
N SER A 34 -12.87 12.90 -11.94
CA SER A 34 -13.44 13.07 -13.28
C SER A 34 -13.29 11.83 -14.19
N GLY A 35 -12.31 10.96 -13.91
CA GLY A 35 -12.13 9.69 -14.64
C GLY A 35 -13.15 8.59 -14.28
N LEU A 36 -13.90 8.75 -13.19
CA LEU A 36 -14.90 7.75 -12.76
C LEU A 36 -16.29 7.95 -13.38
N ARG A 37 -16.55 9.06 -14.08
CA ARG A 37 -17.88 9.45 -14.55
C ARG A 37 -18.22 9.01 -15.98
N ARG A 38 -17.46 8.08 -16.56
CA ARG A 38 -17.82 7.41 -17.82
C ARG A 38 -17.78 5.90 -17.62
N ARG A 39 -18.83 5.36 -17.00
CA ARG A 39 -19.17 3.94 -17.08
C ARG A 39 -20.44 3.82 -17.93
N HIS A 40 -20.27 3.32 -19.14
CA HIS A 40 -21.36 2.79 -19.96
C HIS A 40 -22.05 1.64 -19.21
N PRO A 41 -23.39 1.54 -19.22
CA PRO A 41 -24.08 0.37 -18.70
C PRO A 41 -24.20 -0.64 -19.84
N SER A 42 -23.43 -1.71 -19.80
CA SER A 42 -23.76 -2.94 -20.53
C SER A 42 -24.35 -3.96 -19.56
N LEU A 43 -25.65 -4.22 -19.74
CA LEU A 43 -26.38 -5.32 -19.15
C LEU A 43 -25.67 -6.65 -19.47
N SER A 44 -25.19 -7.34 -18.44
CA SER A 44 -24.79 -8.74 -18.53
C SER A 44 -25.27 -9.46 -17.26
N VAL A 45 -26.55 -9.85 -17.29
CA VAL A 45 -27.27 -10.59 -16.24
C VAL A 45 -26.90 -12.08 -16.21
N PHE A 46 -25.93 -12.54 -17.01
CA PHE A 46 -25.49 -13.92 -17.03
C PHE A 46 -23.96 -14.01 -17.19
N GLN A 47 -23.23 -13.76 -16.10
CA GLN A 47 -21.88 -14.26 -16.01
C GLN A 47 -21.76 -15.07 -14.70
N PRO A 48 -21.61 -16.41 -14.78
CA PRO A 48 -21.43 -17.23 -13.60
C PRO A 48 -20.17 -16.74 -12.87
N THR A 49 -20.26 -16.70 -11.54
CA THR A 49 -19.19 -16.37 -10.60
C THR A 49 -17.91 -17.14 -10.93
N ARG A 50 -17.10 -16.62 -11.86
CA ARG A 50 -15.69 -16.95 -11.92
C ARG A 50 -15.09 -16.27 -10.72
N THR A 51 -14.84 -17.07 -9.68
CA THR A 51 -13.79 -16.84 -8.70
C THR A 51 -12.71 -16.02 -9.38
N ARG A 52 -12.57 -14.78 -8.93
CA ARG A 52 -11.59 -13.84 -9.44
C ARG A 52 -10.22 -14.37 -9.09
N GLU A 53 -9.74 -15.31 -9.89
CA GLU A 53 -8.32 -15.53 -10.09
C GLU A 53 -7.80 -14.19 -10.59
N ILE A 54 -7.24 -13.41 -9.68
CA ILE A 54 -6.39 -12.26 -10.02
C ILE A 54 -5.07 -12.87 -10.54
N THR A 55 -5.13 -13.70 -11.58
CA THR A 55 -3.99 -14.04 -12.45
C THR A 55 -3.87 -12.93 -13.49
N ALA A 56 -3.70 -11.72 -13.00
CA ALA A 56 -3.29 -10.58 -13.81
C ALA A 56 -2.00 -10.03 -13.23
N SER A 57 -0.92 -10.77 -13.44
CA SER A 57 0.41 -10.16 -13.46
C SER A 57 1.38 -11.11 -14.15
N GLY A 58 2.08 -10.66 -15.18
CA GLY A 58 3.30 -11.32 -15.68
C GLY A 58 4.45 -11.27 -14.66
N LEU A 59 4.14 -11.20 -13.37
CA LEU A 59 5.09 -11.22 -12.27
C LEU A 59 5.48 -12.67 -11.98
N ASN A 60 6.73 -12.85 -11.56
CA ASN A 60 7.20 -14.16 -11.15
C ASN A 60 6.41 -14.65 -9.92
N PRO A 61 6.06 -15.95 -9.85
CA PRO A 61 5.30 -16.52 -8.73
C PRO A 61 5.97 -16.32 -7.37
N LYS A 62 7.31 -16.27 -7.30
CA LYS A 62 8.02 -15.96 -6.05
C LYS A 62 7.86 -14.49 -5.64
N THR A 63 7.87 -13.57 -6.60
CA THR A 63 7.59 -12.14 -6.33
C THR A 63 6.17 -11.96 -5.81
N GLN A 64 5.21 -12.69 -6.40
CA GLN A 64 3.84 -12.70 -5.90
C GLN A 64 3.76 -13.18 -4.44
N ARG A 65 4.47 -14.25 -4.08
CA ARG A 65 4.55 -14.72 -2.68
C ARG A 65 5.11 -13.66 -1.74
N VAL A 66 6.12 -12.90 -2.17
CA VAL A 66 6.66 -11.77 -1.39
C VAL A 66 5.58 -10.70 -1.17
N LEU A 67 4.83 -10.34 -2.22
CA LEU A 67 3.76 -9.35 -2.14
C LEU A 67 2.63 -9.83 -1.21
N GLU A 68 2.24 -11.09 -1.31
CA GLU A 68 1.22 -11.69 -0.44
C GLU A 68 1.66 -11.70 1.03
N ALA A 69 2.89 -12.13 1.32
CA ALA A 69 3.43 -12.11 2.68
C ALA A 69 3.56 -10.67 3.23
N ALA A 70 4.01 -9.73 2.40
CA ALA A 70 4.15 -8.32 2.77
C ALA A 70 2.78 -7.67 3.05
N SER A 71 1.76 -8.00 2.25
CA SER A 71 0.39 -7.50 2.46
C SER A 71 -0.24 -8.05 3.73
N ARG A 72 -0.01 -9.33 4.06
CA ARG A 72 -0.47 -9.95 5.31
C ARG A 72 0.19 -9.31 6.52
N LEU A 73 1.52 -9.17 6.52
CA LEU A 73 2.26 -8.49 7.58
C LEU A 73 1.83 -7.02 7.71
N GLY A 74 1.76 -6.28 6.60
CA GLY A 74 1.39 -4.87 6.59
C GLY A 74 -0.04 -4.60 7.04
N SER A 75 -0.97 -5.52 6.76
CA SER A 75 -2.36 -5.43 7.24
C SER A 75 -2.44 -5.70 8.74
N TRP A 76 -1.70 -6.69 9.23
CA TRP A 76 -1.62 -6.99 10.66
C TRP A 76 -0.99 -5.83 11.45
N LEU A 77 0.11 -5.26 10.96
CA LEU A 77 0.76 -4.09 11.59
C LEU A 77 -0.15 -2.87 11.63
N ARG A 78 -0.92 -2.62 10.56
CA ARG A 78 -1.91 -1.54 10.53
C ARG A 78 -2.99 -1.74 11.61
N ALA A 79 -3.45 -2.96 11.80
CA ALA A 79 -4.44 -3.27 12.84
C ALA A 79 -3.91 -3.06 14.27
N HIS A 80 -2.59 -3.07 14.45
CA HIS A 80 -1.91 -2.83 15.73
C HIS A 80 -1.30 -1.42 15.81
N ASN A 81 -1.84 -0.44 15.07
CA ASN A 81 -1.41 0.96 15.06
C ASN A 81 0.03 1.24 14.56
N HIS A 82 0.68 0.27 13.91
CA HIS A 82 1.99 0.43 13.29
C HIS A 82 1.87 0.83 11.80
N GLU A 83 1.23 1.98 11.56
CA GLU A 83 0.96 2.47 10.19
C GLU A 83 2.23 2.82 9.41
N GLU A 84 3.29 3.26 10.08
CA GLU A 84 4.59 3.58 9.46
C GLU A 84 5.14 2.34 8.73
N PHE A 85 5.30 1.23 9.44
CA PHE A 85 5.78 -0.03 8.86
C PHE A 85 4.84 -0.57 7.79
N SER A 86 3.52 -0.44 7.98
CA SER A 86 2.53 -0.82 6.96
C SER A 86 2.73 -0.02 5.66
N ARG A 87 2.99 1.28 5.76
CA ARG A 87 3.24 2.16 4.61
C ARG A 87 4.56 1.84 3.93
N GLU A 88 5.62 1.58 4.70
CA GLU A 88 6.92 1.19 4.16
C GLU A 88 6.85 -0.14 3.41
N LEU A 89 6.16 -1.14 3.96
CA LEU A 89 5.91 -2.41 3.27
C LEU A 89 5.16 -2.20 1.96
N ARG A 90 4.13 -1.34 1.92
CA ARG A 90 3.41 -1.01 0.68
C ARG A 90 4.30 -0.29 -0.34
N ASN A 91 5.14 0.63 0.11
CA ASN A 91 6.07 1.35 -0.76
C ASN A 91 7.12 0.40 -1.35
N ALA A 92 7.69 -0.50 -0.53
CA ALA A 92 8.60 -1.53 -0.99
C ALA A 92 7.90 -2.51 -1.96
N ALA A 93 6.65 -2.88 -1.70
CA ALA A 93 5.85 -3.73 -2.57
C ALA A 93 5.59 -3.07 -3.94
N GLY A 94 5.32 -1.76 -3.96
CA GLY A 94 5.19 -1.00 -5.21
C GLY A 94 6.49 -0.90 -6.00
N ARG A 95 7.66 -1.00 -5.34
CA ARG A 95 8.95 -1.07 -6.06
C ARG A 95 9.16 -2.43 -6.71
N LEU A 96 8.69 -3.52 -6.10
CA LEU A 96 8.83 -4.87 -6.67
C LEU A 96 8.25 -5.03 -8.08
N THR A 97 7.26 -4.22 -8.46
CA THR A 97 6.64 -4.27 -9.79
C THR A 97 7.43 -3.51 -10.86
N THR A 98 8.37 -2.65 -10.47
CA THR A 98 9.12 -1.77 -11.39
C THR A 98 10.61 -2.09 -11.36
N ASP A 99 11.17 -2.18 -10.16
CA ASP A 99 12.56 -2.54 -9.88
C ASP A 99 12.55 -3.55 -8.73
N GLU A 100 12.53 -4.81 -9.13
CA GLU A 100 12.45 -5.93 -8.22
C GLU A 100 13.62 -6.00 -7.21
N PRO A 101 14.90 -5.92 -7.64
CA PRO A 101 16.02 -5.83 -6.71
C PRO A 101 15.86 -4.73 -5.66
N ALA A 102 15.55 -3.49 -6.08
CA ALA A 102 15.39 -2.37 -5.16
C ALA A 102 14.21 -2.57 -4.19
N GLY A 103 13.13 -3.19 -4.66
CA GLY A 103 11.99 -3.57 -3.81
C GLY A 103 12.35 -4.59 -2.74
N LEU A 104 13.13 -5.62 -3.10
CA LEU A 104 13.58 -6.66 -2.16
C LEU A 104 14.53 -6.09 -1.09
N TYR A 105 15.46 -5.21 -1.47
CA TYR A 105 16.33 -4.52 -0.50
C TYR A 105 15.55 -3.60 0.44
N ALA A 106 14.54 -2.91 -0.07
CA ALA A 106 13.64 -2.11 0.75
C ALA A 106 12.89 -3.01 1.76
N MET A 107 12.36 -4.15 1.33
CA MET A 107 11.70 -5.12 2.24
C MET A 107 12.64 -5.62 3.34
N GLN A 108 13.89 -5.93 3.00
CA GLN A 108 14.89 -6.36 3.98
C GLN A 108 15.19 -5.26 5.01
N THR A 109 15.27 -4.01 4.58
CA THR A 109 15.47 -2.86 5.46
C THR A 109 14.32 -2.71 6.44
N VAL A 110 13.08 -2.83 5.97
CA VAL A 110 11.88 -2.78 6.82
C VAL A 110 11.87 -3.94 7.81
N LEU A 111 12.15 -5.17 7.37
CA LEU A 111 12.24 -6.35 8.24
C LEU A 111 13.31 -6.23 9.32
N ARG A 112 14.43 -5.58 9.02
CA ARG A 112 15.50 -5.31 9.99
C ARG A 112 15.02 -4.33 11.06
N ARG A 113 14.33 -3.25 10.67
CA ARG A 113 13.74 -2.28 11.61
C ARG A 113 12.60 -2.88 12.42
N LEU A 114 11.81 -3.78 11.82
CA LEU A 114 10.73 -4.49 12.51
C LEU A 114 11.24 -5.35 13.68
N ARG A 115 12.51 -5.77 13.65
CA ARG A 115 13.11 -6.59 14.72
C ARG A 115 13.26 -5.83 16.03
N SER A 116 13.35 -4.51 16.00
CA SER A 116 13.37 -3.68 17.21
C SER A 116 11.96 -3.36 17.73
N LEU A 117 10.91 -3.82 17.02
CA LEU A 117 9.54 -3.70 17.49
C LEU A 117 9.23 -4.78 18.52
N SER A 118 8.69 -4.36 19.66
CA SER A 118 8.25 -5.24 20.74
C SER A 118 6.81 -4.93 21.10
N PHE A 119 6.03 -5.98 21.34
CA PHE A 119 4.69 -5.89 21.90
C PHE A 119 4.67 -6.38 23.34
N ASP A 120 3.87 -5.74 24.18
CA ASP A 120 3.66 -6.17 25.57
C ASP A 120 2.88 -7.50 25.64
N ASP A 121 2.01 -7.74 24.64
CA ASP A 121 1.28 -9.00 24.49
C ASP A 121 2.14 -10.07 23.80
N HIS A 122 2.40 -11.16 24.52
CA HIS A 122 3.14 -12.32 24.01
C HIS A 122 2.46 -12.95 22.79
N ALA A 123 1.13 -12.97 22.72
CA ALA A 123 0.42 -13.55 21.57
C ALA A 123 0.64 -12.70 20.31
N ALA A 124 0.54 -11.38 20.43
CA ALA A 124 0.86 -10.45 19.36
C ALA A 124 2.35 -10.55 18.93
N GLN A 125 3.27 -10.68 19.89
CA GLN A 125 4.70 -10.83 19.62
C GLN A 125 5.02 -12.10 18.81
N GLU A 126 4.44 -13.25 19.19
CA GLU A 126 4.63 -14.49 18.42
C GLU A 126 3.97 -14.42 17.05
N ARG A 127 2.82 -13.73 16.92
CA ARG A 127 2.17 -13.52 15.63
C ARG A 127 3.01 -12.65 14.69
N LEU A 128 3.60 -11.56 15.20
CA LEU A 128 4.55 -10.73 14.46
C LEU A 128 5.75 -11.55 13.99
N LYS A 129 6.33 -12.36 14.88
CA LYS A 129 7.48 -13.22 14.56
C LYS A 129 7.14 -14.22 13.47
N GLY A 130 5.95 -14.84 13.51
CA GLY A 130 5.47 -15.72 12.46
C GLY A 130 5.36 -15.03 11.10
N LEU A 131 4.66 -13.89 11.05
CA LEU A 131 4.44 -13.12 9.81
C LEU A 131 5.75 -12.54 9.23
N SER A 132 6.63 -12.03 10.09
CA SER A 132 7.93 -11.50 9.68
C SER A 132 8.88 -12.59 9.17
N ASN A 133 8.83 -13.80 9.76
CA ASN A 133 9.59 -14.94 9.26
C ASN A 133 9.05 -15.45 7.93
N GLU A 134 7.73 -15.45 7.73
CA GLU A 134 7.13 -15.80 6.44
C GLU A 134 7.59 -14.84 5.33
N LEU A 135 7.51 -13.53 5.57
CA LEU A 135 8.00 -12.54 4.62
C LEU A 135 9.51 -12.67 4.38
N ARG A 136 10.30 -12.89 5.44
CA ARG A 136 11.76 -13.08 5.32
C ARG A 136 12.10 -14.27 4.44
N LYS A 137 11.42 -15.40 4.60
CA LYS A 137 11.62 -16.60 3.76
C LYS A 137 11.30 -16.30 2.29
N ALA A 138 10.13 -15.71 2.02
CA ALA A 138 9.74 -15.36 0.66
C ALA A 138 10.73 -14.40 -0.02
N VAL A 139 11.23 -13.40 0.73
CA VAL A 139 12.23 -12.45 0.24
C VAL A 139 13.56 -13.14 -0.04
N GLN A 140 14.03 -13.98 0.87
CA GLN A 140 15.28 -14.75 0.73
C GLN A 140 15.21 -15.69 -0.49
N ASP A 141 14.13 -16.44 -0.63
CA ASP A 141 13.89 -17.34 -1.77
C ASP A 141 13.92 -16.61 -3.11
N ARG A 142 13.54 -15.32 -3.13
CA ARG A 142 13.57 -14.48 -4.34
C ARG A 142 14.93 -13.85 -4.58
N PHE A 143 15.63 -13.42 -3.53
CA PHE A 143 17.02 -12.98 -3.61
C PHE A 143 17.93 -14.07 -4.19
N GLU A 144 17.76 -15.31 -3.74
CA GLU A 144 18.50 -16.47 -4.25
C GLU A 144 18.28 -16.69 -5.75
N GLN A 145 17.04 -16.53 -6.23
CA GLN A 145 16.71 -16.69 -7.65
C GLN A 145 17.26 -15.59 -8.53
N LEU A 146 17.35 -14.37 -8.02
CA LEU A 146 17.88 -13.24 -8.76
C LEU A 146 19.40 -13.17 -8.66
N GLU A 147 20.02 -14.13 -7.95
CA GLU A 147 21.43 -14.13 -7.59
C GLU A 147 21.87 -12.83 -6.88
N LEU A 148 20.90 -12.08 -6.35
CA LEU A 148 21.09 -10.80 -5.67
C LEU A 148 21.60 -10.96 -4.23
N LEU A 149 21.95 -12.18 -3.85
CA LEU A 149 22.60 -12.41 -2.59
C LEU A 149 23.92 -11.61 -2.58
N PRO A 150 24.26 -10.90 -1.49
CA PRO A 150 25.64 -10.63 -1.17
C PRO A 150 26.31 -11.99 -0.86
N PHE A 151 26.61 -12.78 -1.88
CA PHE A 151 27.11 -14.14 -1.74
C PHE A 151 28.56 -14.16 -1.27
N ARG A 152 28.74 -14.15 0.05
CA ARG A 152 29.48 -15.15 0.84
C ARG A 152 29.76 -14.52 2.20
N ARG A 153 29.22 -15.14 3.25
CA ARG A 153 29.94 -15.09 4.52
C ARG A 153 31.22 -15.92 4.32
N PRO A 154 32.41 -15.44 4.76
CA PRO A 154 33.60 -16.28 4.86
C PRO A 154 33.35 -17.45 5.81
#